data_AF-A0A7W9MJG9-F1
#
_entry.id   AF-A0A7W9MJG9-F1
#
_cell.length_a   1.000
_cell.length_b   1.000
_cell.length_c   1.000
_cell.angle_alpha   90.00
_cell.angle_beta   90.00
_cell.angle_gamma   90.00
#
_symmetry.space_group_name_H-M   'P 1'
#
loop_
_entity.id
_entity.type
_entity.pdbx_description
1 polymer ?
#
loop_
_entity_poly.entity_id
_entity_poly.type
_entity_poly.pdbx_seq_one_letter_code
_entity_poly.pdbx_strand_id
1 'polypeptide(L)'
;MRRHITTLALASAGLATTAVLAAPAHAAGATVTMGSFGNMSVVGTLGDDSIDINVFGGNVTVSSPLHSVTAGAGCAQLGPSVASCPGVQTILVNVRPGNDTVRNNTNRFAEIFGSSGSDRLSGGSARDVLVGGSDNDFLFGNGGNDTTDGGPGFDTCVGESEPNCEA
;
A
#
# COMPACT_ATOMS: atom_id res chain seq x y z
N MET A 1 49.75 63.71 13.66
CA MET A 1 48.81 63.41 12.55
C MET A 1 48.35 61.97 12.67
N ARG A 2 47.03 61.79 12.84
CA ARG A 2 46.14 60.70 12.39
C ARG A 2 46.69 59.26 12.21
N ARG A 3 46.10 58.32 12.99
CA ARG A 3 45.19 57.20 12.58
C ARG A 3 45.98 55.94 12.12
N HIS A 4 45.64 54.68 12.39
CA HIS A 4 44.44 54.01 12.89
C HIS A 4 44.70 52.48 12.87
N ILE A 5 44.12 51.71 13.82
CA ILE A 5 43.56 50.35 13.64
C ILE A 5 44.68 49.26 13.45
N THR A 6 44.63 48.00 13.87
CA THR A 6 43.52 47.05 13.92
C THR A 6 43.95 45.78 14.67
N THR A 7 43.00 45.29 15.45
CA THR A 7 42.80 43.94 16.00
C THR A 7 43.38 42.79 15.15
N LEU A 8 44.10 41.86 15.79
CA LEU A 8 44.43 40.55 15.22
C LEU A 8 43.55 39.49 15.90
N ALA A 9 42.70 38.87 15.08
CA ALA A 9 41.70 37.89 15.45
C ALA A 9 42.34 36.55 15.88
N LEU A 10 41.82 35.96 16.96
CA LEU A 10 42.05 34.55 17.26
C LEU A 10 41.21 33.70 16.28
N ALA A 11 41.90 32.88 15.51
CA ALA A 11 41.31 31.82 14.71
C ALA A 11 40.95 30.63 15.61
N SER A 12 39.66 30.35 15.79
CA SER A 12 39.19 29.05 16.27
C SER A 12 38.82 28.18 15.08
N ALA A 13 39.63 27.15 14.84
CA ALA A 13 39.41 26.15 13.81
C ALA A 13 38.54 25.00 14.35
N GLY A 14 37.48 24.68 13.59
CA GLY A 14 36.99 23.32 13.37
C GLY A 14 36.18 22.64 14.48
N LEU A 15 34.85 22.67 14.36
CA LEU A 15 34.06 21.45 14.58
C LEU A 15 33.35 21.06 13.29
N ALA A 16 33.51 19.78 12.97
CA ALA A 16 33.12 19.13 11.75
C ALA A 16 31.62 19.20 11.48
N THR A 17 31.33 19.34 10.20
CA THR A 17 30.04 19.18 9.53
C THR A 17 29.34 17.90 9.97
N THR A 18 28.20 18.02 10.65
CA THR A 18 27.14 17.02 10.55
C THR A 18 26.01 17.63 9.73
N ALA A 19 26.22 17.67 8.42
CA ALA A 19 25.08 17.67 7.51
C ALA A 19 24.43 16.29 7.67
N VAL A 20 23.48 16.18 8.61
CA VAL A 20 22.48 15.12 8.54
C VAL A 20 21.68 15.45 7.29
N LEU A 21 22.07 14.84 6.16
CA LEU A 21 21.16 14.61 5.06
C LEU A 21 20.07 13.70 5.62
N ALA A 22 19.09 14.30 6.30
CA ALA A 22 17.79 13.69 6.39
C ALA A 22 17.36 13.56 4.93
N ALA A 23 17.52 12.36 4.38
CA ALA A 23 16.76 11.99 3.21
C ALA A 23 15.33 12.43 3.52
N PRO A 24 14.70 13.24 2.67
CA PRO A 24 13.32 13.63 2.88
C PRO A 24 12.54 12.37 3.22
N ALA A 25 11.91 12.37 4.40
CA ALA A 25 10.85 11.44 4.77
C ALA A 25 9.68 11.71 3.83
N HIS A 26 9.87 11.42 2.54
CA HIS A 26 8.80 11.35 1.58
C HIS A 26 7.90 10.24 2.10
N ALA A 27 6.64 10.58 2.35
CA ALA A 27 5.59 9.60 2.58
C ALA A 27 5.83 8.42 1.63
N ALA A 28 6.19 7.27 2.20
CA ALA A 28 6.47 6.09 1.42
C ALA A 28 5.14 5.72 0.77
N GLY A 29 5.03 5.93 -0.53
CA GLY A 29 3.86 5.51 -1.29
C GLY A 29 3.64 4.01 -1.15
N ALA A 30 2.45 3.55 -1.52
CA ALA A 30 2.15 2.13 -1.59
C ALA A 30 3.21 1.43 -2.47
N THR A 31 3.61 0.23 -2.10
CA THR A 31 4.66 -0.50 -2.82
C THR A 31 4.08 -1.74 -3.49
N VAL A 32 4.57 -2.06 -4.68
CA VAL A 32 4.14 -3.23 -5.44
C VAL A 32 5.35 -4.02 -5.87
N THR A 33 5.44 -5.29 -5.49
CA THR A 33 6.61 -6.13 -5.78
C THR A 33 6.18 -7.48 -6.32
N MET A 34 7.03 -8.11 -7.14
CA MET A 34 6.85 -9.49 -7.57
C MET A 34 7.75 -10.42 -6.76
N GLY A 35 7.12 -11.45 -6.19
CA GLY A 35 7.79 -12.63 -5.70
C GLY A 35 8.06 -13.65 -6.81
N SER A 36 8.63 -14.79 -6.40
CA SER A 36 8.78 -15.93 -7.31
C SER A 36 7.42 -16.47 -7.75
N PHE A 37 7.38 -17.15 -8.90
CA PHE A 37 6.18 -17.83 -9.43
C PHE A 37 4.96 -16.92 -9.72
N GLY A 38 5.16 -15.60 -9.84
CA GLY A 38 4.07 -14.68 -10.19
C GLY A 38 3.23 -14.22 -9.01
N ASN A 39 3.73 -14.36 -7.78
CA ASN A 39 3.07 -13.86 -6.59
C ASN A 39 3.30 -12.34 -6.49
N MET A 40 2.26 -11.53 -6.70
CA MET A 40 2.36 -10.08 -6.56
C MET A 40 2.02 -9.68 -5.12
N SER A 41 2.84 -8.83 -4.51
CA SER A 41 2.56 -8.24 -3.20
C SER A 41 2.36 -6.73 -3.34
N VAL A 42 1.24 -6.24 -2.81
CA VAL A 42 0.92 -4.83 -2.63
C VAL A 42 0.95 -4.53 -1.14
N VAL A 43 1.67 -3.47 -0.76
CA VAL A 43 1.70 -2.98 0.62
C VAL A 43 1.26 -1.52 0.62
N GLY A 44 0.21 -1.22 1.37
CA GLY A 44 -0.31 0.13 1.58
C GLY A 44 0.63 1.03 2.39
N THR A 45 0.19 2.27 2.58
CA THR A 45 0.84 3.29 3.40
C THR A 45 0.23 3.31 4.81
N LEU A 46 0.59 4.29 5.63
CA LEU A 46 -0.15 4.54 6.87
C LEU A 46 -1.22 5.60 6.56
N GLY A 47 -2.41 5.44 7.14
CA GLY A 47 -3.58 6.25 6.82
C GLY A 47 -4.31 5.74 5.58
N ASP A 48 -5.40 6.43 5.23
CA ASP A 48 -6.38 5.97 4.24
C ASP A 48 -5.79 5.79 2.83
N ASP A 49 -5.75 4.55 2.35
CA ASP A 49 -5.36 4.16 1.01
C ASP A 49 -6.59 3.90 0.12
N SER A 50 -6.44 4.16 -1.17
CA SER A 50 -7.38 3.68 -2.20
C SER A 50 -6.56 2.95 -3.24
N ILE A 51 -6.73 1.64 -3.34
CA ILE A 51 -5.94 0.74 -4.20
C ILE A 51 -6.89 0.07 -5.19
N ASP A 52 -6.68 0.36 -6.47
CA ASP A 52 -7.40 -0.28 -7.57
C ASP A 52 -6.47 -1.24 -8.31
N ILE A 53 -6.90 -2.50 -8.44
CA ILE A 53 -6.17 -3.56 -9.12
C ILE A 53 -6.98 -4.01 -10.34
N ASN A 54 -6.38 -3.92 -11.53
CA ASN A 54 -7.05 -4.15 -12.80
C ASN A 54 -6.18 -4.99 -13.75
N VAL A 55 -6.76 -5.51 -14.83
CA VAL A 55 -6.00 -6.14 -15.92
C VAL A 55 -6.02 -5.25 -17.16
N PHE A 56 -4.86 -4.81 -17.63
CA PHE A 56 -4.70 -4.08 -18.89
C PHE A 56 -3.60 -4.68 -19.75
N GLY A 57 -3.90 -5.00 -21.00
CA GLY A 57 -2.92 -5.55 -21.94
C GLY A 57 -2.29 -6.87 -21.50
N GLY A 58 -2.99 -7.66 -20.66
CA GLY A 58 -2.48 -8.93 -20.10
C GLY A 58 -1.63 -8.78 -18.84
N ASN A 59 -1.30 -7.55 -18.44
CA ASN A 59 -0.62 -7.25 -17.18
C ASN A 59 -1.64 -6.90 -16.11
N VAL A 60 -1.30 -7.18 -14.86
CA VAL A 60 -2.03 -6.62 -13.72
C VAL A 60 -1.48 -5.22 -13.43
N THR A 61 -2.34 -4.24 -13.30
CA THR A 61 -1.98 -2.88 -12.90
C THR A 61 -2.49 -2.58 -11.52
N VAL A 62 -1.68 -1.91 -10.73
CA VAL A 62 -2.06 -1.40 -9.41
C VAL A 62 -1.96 0.12 -9.46
N SER A 63 -3.03 0.80 -9.06
CA SER A 63 -3.09 2.26 -9.04
C SER A 63 -3.68 2.79 -7.75
N SER A 64 -3.32 4.01 -7.38
CA SER A 64 -3.93 4.72 -6.26
C SER A 64 -4.22 6.19 -6.61
N PRO A 65 -5.43 6.71 -6.33
CA PRO A 65 -5.71 8.14 -6.45
C PRO A 65 -5.24 8.96 -5.25
N LEU A 66 -4.96 8.33 -4.09
CA LEU A 66 -4.63 9.02 -2.84
C LEU A 66 -3.12 9.10 -2.59
N HIS A 67 -2.40 8.03 -2.93
CA HIS A 67 -0.97 7.93 -2.65
C HIS A 67 -0.16 7.61 -3.91
N SER A 68 1.15 7.87 -3.84
CA SER A 68 2.07 7.37 -4.87
C SER A 68 2.15 5.84 -4.79
N VAL A 69 2.44 5.22 -5.92
CA VAL A 69 2.66 3.77 -6.03
C VAL A 69 4.09 3.58 -6.50
N THR A 70 4.87 2.80 -5.78
CA THR A 70 6.25 2.48 -6.11
C THR A 70 6.31 1.06 -6.65
N ALA A 71 6.53 0.92 -7.96
CA ALA A 71 6.79 -0.37 -8.59
C ALA A 71 8.20 -0.86 -8.20
N GLY A 72 8.26 -2.02 -7.56
CA GLY A 72 9.48 -2.74 -7.23
C GLY A 72 9.85 -3.77 -8.31
N ALA A 73 10.79 -4.64 -7.98
CA ALA A 73 11.33 -5.63 -8.92
C ALA A 73 10.21 -6.49 -9.55
N GLY A 74 10.30 -6.68 -10.87
CA GLY A 74 9.34 -7.44 -11.66
C GLY A 74 8.12 -6.64 -12.12
N CYS A 75 7.94 -5.39 -11.69
CA CYS A 75 6.90 -4.49 -12.18
C CYS A 75 7.51 -3.26 -12.88
N ALA A 76 6.79 -2.71 -13.86
CA ALA A 76 7.11 -1.46 -14.52
C ALA A 76 6.35 -0.29 -13.87
N GLN A 77 7.04 0.81 -13.60
CA GLN A 77 6.41 2.05 -13.15
C GLN A 77 5.85 2.81 -14.37
N LEU A 78 4.54 3.00 -14.45
CA LEU A 78 3.88 3.71 -15.55
C LEU A 78 3.58 5.18 -15.23
N GLY A 79 3.57 5.53 -13.95
CA GLY A 79 3.36 6.90 -13.47
C GLY A 79 3.67 7.00 -11.97
N PRO A 80 3.42 8.17 -11.35
CA PRO A 80 3.68 8.35 -9.92
C PRO A 80 2.79 7.46 -9.02
N SER A 81 1.65 7.02 -9.54
CA SER A 81 0.66 6.23 -8.81
C SER A 81 0.15 5.02 -9.58
N VAL A 82 0.95 4.49 -10.52
CA VAL A 82 0.55 3.33 -11.34
C VAL A 82 1.73 2.40 -11.59
N ALA A 83 1.62 1.16 -11.10
CA ALA A 83 2.51 0.05 -11.40
C ALA A 83 1.85 -0.94 -12.36
N SER A 84 2.63 -1.57 -13.24
CA SER A 84 2.18 -2.64 -14.15
C SER A 84 3.07 -3.87 -14.01
N CYS A 85 2.48 -5.00 -13.65
CA CYS A 85 3.17 -6.24 -13.32
C CYS A 85 2.74 -7.35 -14.30
N PRO A 86 3.64 -7.86 -15.15
CA PRO A 86 3.37 -9.00 -16.02
C PRO A 86 3.38 -10.32 -15.22
N GLY A 87 2.65 -11.33 -15.72
CA GLY A 87 2.77 -12.71 -15.24
C GLY A 87 2.19 -12.99 -13.85
N VAL A 88 1.35 -12.10 -13.32
CA VAL A 88 0.73 -12.28 -11.99
C VAL A 88 -0.22 -13.48 -11.97
N GLN A 89 0.04 -14.38 -11.01
CA GLN A 89 -0.75 -15.59 -10.74
C GLN A 89 -1.60 -15.41 -9.49
N THR A 90 -1.04 -14.83 -8.44
CA THR A 90 -1.71 -14.55 -7.17
C THR A 90 -1.44 -13.13 -6.72
N ILE A 91 -2.34 -12.60 -5.91
CA ILE A 91 -2.30 -11.24 -5.41
C ILE A 91 -2.34 -11.31 -3.88
N LEU A 92 -1.40 -10.62 -3.24
CA LEU A 92 -1.38 -10.41 -1.80
C LEU A 92 -1.43 -8.91 -1.56
N VAL A 93 -2.43 -8.44 -0.84
CA VAL A 93 -2.58 -7.02 -0.46
C VAL A 93 -2.56 -6.92 1.05
N ASN A 94 -1.61 -6.14 1.58
CA ASN A 94 -1.58 -5.77 2.99
C ASN A 94 -1.63 -4.26 3.08
N VAL A 95 -2.81 -3.70 3.36
CA VAL A 95 -2.89 -2.29 3.77
C VAL A 95 -2.49 -2.16 5.25
N ARG A 96 -2.18 -0.96 5.71
CA ARG A 96 -1.75 -0.70 7.10
C ARG A 96 -2.82 0.17 7.77
N PRO A 97 -2.70 0.50 9.08
CA PRO A 97 -3.76 1.25 9.77
C PRO A 97 -4.25 2.49 9.00
N GLY A 98 -5.56 2.59 8.80
CA GLY A 98 -6.23 3.57 7.93
C GLY A 98 -7.65 3.10 7.62
N ASN A 99 -8.50 3.98 7.07
CA ASN A 99 -9.78 3.54 6.48
C ASN A 99 -9.54 3.31 4.99
N ASP A 100 -9.24 2.07 4.64
CA ASP A 100 -8.72 1.75 3.33
C ASP A 100 -9.82 1.28 2.39
N THR A 101 -9.53 1.41 1.09
CA THR A 101 -10.36 0.84 0.05
C THR A 101 -9.49 0.06 -0.92
N VAL A 102 -9.77 -1.24 -1.05
CA VAL A 102 -9.10 -2.12 -2.01
C VAL A 102 -10.14 -2.69 -2.97
N ARG A 103 -9.92 -2.48 -4.27
CA ARG A 103 -10.78 -3.03 -5.34
C ARG A 103 -9.96 -3.94 -6.25
N ASN A 104 -10.18 -5.25 -6.16
CA ASN A 104 -9.62 -6.20 -7.10
C ASN A 104 -10.62 -6.51 -8.22
N ASN A 105 -10.36 -6.00 -9.43
CA ASN A 105 -11.17 -6.28 -10.62
C ASN A 105 -10.51 -7.37 -11.49
N THR A 106 -9.81 -8.32 -10.88
CA THR A 106 -9.12 -9.40 -11.60
C THR A 106 -9.82 -10.75 -11.39
N ASN A 107 -9.41 -11.74 -12.17
CA ASN A 107 -9.75 -13.15 -11.94
C ASN A 107 -8.49 -13.91 -11.52
N ARG A 108 -7.85 -13.43 -10.46
CA ARG A 108 -6.68 -14.02 -9.83
C ARG A 108 -7.00 -14.20 -8.37
N PHE A 109 -6.60 -15.34 -7.81
CA PHE A 109 -6.68 -15.59 -6.38
C PHE A 109 -5.99 -14.45 -5.63
N ALA A 110 -6.72 -13.82 -4.72
CA ALA A 110 -6.26 -12.71 -3.91
C ALA A 110 -6.40 -13.01 -2.41
N GLU A 111 -5.40 -12.60 -1.65
CA GLU A 111 -5.47 -12.48 -0.20
C GLU A 111 -5.38 -10.98 0.14
N ILE A 112 -6.40 -10.42 0.78
CA ILE A 112 -6.49 -8.99 1.09
C ILE A 112 -6.70 -8.82 2.59
N PHE A 113 -5.81 -8.04 3.23
CA PHE A 113 -5.81 -7.77 4.66
C PHE A 113 -5.96 -6.26 4.91
N GLY A 114 -7.03 -5.86 5.62
CA GLY A 114 -7.40 -4.48 5.94
C GLY A 114 -6.65 -3.86 7.13
N SER A 115 -6.23 -4.69 8.10
CA SER A 115 -5.53 -4.25 9.32
C SER A 115 -6.45 -3.57 10.35
N SER A 116 -6.48 -2.25 10.42
CA SER A 116 -7.23 -1.55 11.46
C SER A 116 -7.78 -0.24 10.92
N GLY A 117 -9.05 0.01 11.19
CA GLY A 117 -9.82 1.09 10.60
C GLY A 117 -11.05 0.51 9.90
N SER A 118 -11.93 1.37 9.39
CA SER A 118 -13.15 0.92 8.72
C SER A 118 -12.91 0.74 7.22
N ASP A 119 -12.58 -0.49 6.83
CA ASP A 119 -12.09 -0.82 5.51
C ASP A 119 -13.19 -1.24 4.53
N ARG A 120 -12.87 -1.14 3.25
CA ARG A 120 -13.70 -1.61 2.14
C ARG A 120 -12.88 -2.48 1.20
N LEU A 121 -13.03 -3.80 1.32
CA LEU A 121 -12.21 -4.77 0.60
C LEU A 121 -13.04 -5.54 -0.43
N SER A 122 -12.51 -5.69 -1.65
CA SER A 122 -13.15 -6.41 -2.75
C SER A 122 -12.19 -7.44 -3.37
N GLY A 123 -12.60 -8.72 -3.33
CA GLY A 123 -11.78 -9.91 -3.61
C GLY A 123 -11.50 -10.16 -5.09
N GLY A 124 -12.51 -10.12 -5.95
CA GLY A 124 -12.35 -10.40 -7.37
C GLY A 124 -13.40 -11.39 -7.87
N SER A 125 -13.11 -12.09 -8.96
CA SER A 125 -13.99 -13.16 -9.49
C SER A 125 -13.40 -14.57 -9.30
N ALA A 126 -12.24 -14.65 -8.66
CA ALA A 126 -11.60 -15.91 -8.33
C ALA A 126 -12.10 -16.37 -6.96
N ARG A 127 -11.56 -17.48 -6.44
CA ARG A 127 -11.68 -17.72 -5.00
C ARG A 127 -10.73 -16.76 -4.30
N ASP A 128 -11.22 -15.95 -3.39
CA ASP A 128 -10.43 -14.96 -2.68
C ASP A 128 -10.51 -15.16 -1.15
N VAL A 129 -9.56 -14.56 -0.43
CA VAL A 129 -9.52 -14.49 1.03
C VAL A 129 -9.49 -13.02 1.43
N LEU A 130 -10.48 -12.59 2.19
CA LEU A 130 -10.60 -11.23 2.69
C LEU A 130 -10.56 -11.25 4.22
N VAL A 131 -9.70 -10.45 4.81
CA VAL A 131 -9.66 -10.24 6.27
C VAL A 131 -9.78 -8.75 6.52
N GLY A 132 -10.87 -8.33 7.17
CA GLY A 132 -11.13 -6.93 7.53
C GLY A 132 -10.09 -6.44 8.53
N GLY A 133 -10.15 -6.98 9.74
CA GLY A 133 -9.25 -6.60 10.80
C GLY A 133 -10.03 -6.07 11.98
N SER A 134 -9.58 -4.97 12.58
CA SER A 134 -10.32 -4.32 13.67
C SER A 134 -11.12 -3.13 13.17
N ASP A 135 -12.24 -2.87 13.84
CA ASP A 135 -13.26 -1.87 13.51
C ASP A 135 -14.28 -2.40 12.49
N ASN A 136 -15.13 -1.54 11.93
CA ASN A 136 -16.29 -1.97 11.16
C ASN A 136 -15.99 -1.99 9.66
N ASP A 137 -15.89 -3.20 9.09
CA ASP A 137 -15.43 -3.43 7.74
C ASP A 137 -16.55 -3.81 6.76
N PHE A 138 -16.30 -3.58 5.48
CA PHE A 138 -17.13 -4.05 4.37
C PHE A 138 -16.32 -4.96 3.45
N LEU A 139 -16.66 -6.25 3.43
CA LEU A 139 -15.94 -7.27 2.67
C LEU A 139 -16.82 -7.82 1.54
N PHE A 140 -16.35 -7.72 0.30
CA PHE A 140 -17.08 -8.20 -0.87
C PHE A 140 -16.23 -9.22 -1.65
N GLY A 141 -16.59 -10.50 -1.62
CA GLY A 141 -15.94 -11.55 -2.39
C GLY A 141 -15.95 -11.26 -3.89
N ASN A 142 -17.11 -10.82 -4.42
CA ASN A 142 -17.39 -10.52 -5.84
C ASN A 142 -17.41 -11.75 -6.77
N GLY A 143 -17.66 -12.93 -6.21
CA GLY A 143 -17.98 -14.16 -6.91
C GLY A 143 -16.78 -15.10 -6.98
N GLY A 144 -17.06 -16.40 -6.88
CA GLY A 144 -16.03 -17.37 -6.52
C GLY A 144 -16.43 -18.06 -5.22
N ASN A 145 -15.57 -18.95 -4.72
CA ASN A 145 -15.79 -19.57 -3.41
C ASN A 145 -14.94 -18.86 -2.36
N ASP A 146 -15.41 -17.71 -1.91
CA ASP A 146 -14.63 -16.76 -1.12
C ASP A 146 -14.70 -17.05 0.37
N THR A 147 -13.60 -16.77 1.07
CA THR A 147 -13.54 -16.76 2.53
C THR A 147 -13.37 -15.33 3.01
N THR A 148 -14.30 -14.84 3.82
CA THR A 148 -14.27 -13.50 4.40
C THR A 148 -14.25 -13.59 5.91
N ASP A 149 -13.33 -12.91 6.58
CA ASP A 149 -13.27 -12.80 8.04
C ASP A 149 -13.33 -11.31 8.41
N GLY A 150 -14.43 -10.85 8.98
CA GLY A 150 -14.58 -9.44 9.39
C GLY A 150 -13.56 -9.09 10.47
N GLY A 151 -13.50 -9.90 11.52
CA GLY A 151 -12.61 -9.71 12.65
C GLY A 151 -13.34 -9.04 13.82
N PRO A 152 -12.63 -8.33 14.72
CA PRO A 152 -13.30 -7.58 15.77
C PRO A 152 -13.99 -6.32 15.22
N GLY A 153 -15.32 -6.30 15.23
CA GLY A 153 -16.05 -5.18 14.67
C GLY A 153 -17.54 -5.41 14.61
N PHE A 154 -18.23 -4.50 13.93
CA PHE A 154 -19.51 -4.78 13.29
C PHE A 154 -19.29 -4.75 11.78
N ASP A 155 -19.18 -5.93 11.20
CA ASP A 155 -18.73 -6.15 9.84
C ASP A 155 -19.87 -6.53 8.93
N THR A 156 -19.79 -6.09 7.67
CA THR A 156 -20.73 -6.46 6.60
C THR A 156 -19.95 -7.25 5.56
N CYS A 157 -20.33 -8.51 5.36
CA CYS A 157 -19.65 -9.40 4.43
C CYS A 157 -20.60 -9.88 3.34
N VAL A 158 -20.04 -10.08 2.16
CA VAL A 158 -20.71 -10.76 1.05
C VAL A 158 -19.72 -11.76 0.45
N GLY A 159 -19.78 -13.00 0.89
CA GLY A 159 -18.94 -14.12 0.45
C GLY A 159 -19.64 -15.48 0.64
N GLU A 160 -18.90 -16.57 0.44
CA GLU A 160 -19.45 -17.93 0.60
C GLU A 160 -19.17 -18.52 2.00
N SER A 161 -18.12 -18.04 2.68
CA SER A 161 -17.79 -18.40 4.07
C SER A 161 -17.42 -17.16 4.87
N GLU A 162 -18.23 -16.84 5.88
CA GLU A 162 -18.24 -15.50 6.52
C GLU A 162 -18.13 -15.57 8.07
N PRO A 163 -17.01 -16.05 8.66
CA PRO A 163 -16.76 -15.86 10.09
C PRO A 163 -16.71 -14.37 10.47
N ASN A 164 -17.20 -14.05 11.68
CA ASN A 164 -17.15 -12.70 12.27
C ASN A 164 -17.75 -11.63 11.33
N CYS A 165 -18.94 -11.91 10.81
CA CYS A 165 -19.71 -10.97 9.98
C CYS A 165 -21.13 -10.85 10.55
N GLU A 166 -21.62 -9.63 10.70
CA GLU A 166 -22.82 -9.34 11.50
C GLU A 166 -24.07 -9.00 10.68
N ALA A 167 -23.96 -8.66 9.38
CA ALA A 167 -25.11 -8.28 8.56
C ALA A 167 -24.90 -8.46 7.05
#